data_AF-A0A7C7K0T2-F1
#
_entry.id   AF-A0A7C7K0T2-F1
#
_cell.length_a   1.000
_cell.length_b   1.000
_cell.length_c   1.000
_cell.angle_alpha   90.00
_cell.angle_beta   90.00
_cell.angle_gamma   90.00
#
_symmetry.space_group_name_H-M   'P 1'
#
loop_
_entity.id
_entity.type
_entity.pdbx_description
1 polymer ?
#
loop_
_entity_poly.entity_id
_entity_poly.type
_entity_poly.pdbx_seq_one_letter_code
_entity_poly.pdbx_strand_id
1 'polypeptide(L)'
;ANILGSLLIGFILGYALKNNSLNENQSLLLATGFCGGFTTFSTFAYENHLFLKSGDFTSFAVYTIASFIIGFLAVFLGMWLAGR
;
A
#
# COMPACT_ATOMS: atom_id res chain seq x y z
N ALA A 1 -2.75 -4.40 -6.98
CA ALA A 1 -1.51 -4.74 -6.26
C ALA A 1 -1.27 -3.80 -5.07
N ASN A 2 -1.18 -2.48 -5.32
CA ASN A 2 -0.87 -1.46 -4.30
C ASN A 2 -1.73 -1.55 -3.03
N ILE A 3 -3.06 -1.63 -3.15
CA ILE A 3 -3.98 -1.73 -2.00
C ILE A 3 -3.72 -2.99 -1.15
N LEU A 4 -3.52 -4.15 -1.79
CA LEU A 4 -3.23 -5.39 -1.07
C LEU A 4 -1.86 -5.34 -0.39
N GLY A 5 -0.87 -4.71 -1.04
CA GLY A 5 0.43 -4.46 -0.42
C GLY A 5 0.35 -3.50 0.77
N SER A 6 -0.49 -2.46 0.68
CA SER A 6 -0.81 -1.56 1.80
C SER A 6 -1.50 -2.29 2.96
N LEU A 7 -2.39 -3.26 2.68
CA LEU A 7 -2.98 -4.10 3.73
C LEU A 7 -1.93 -4.98 4.40
N LEU A 8 -1.09 -5.65 3.60
CA LEU A 8 -0.02 -6.52 4.08
C LEU A 8 0.99 -5.78 4.95
N ILE A 9 1.46 -4.61 4.51
CA ILE A 9 2.44 -3.83 5.28
C ILE A 9 1.84 -3.37 6.61
N GLY A 10 0.55 -2.97 6.63
CA GLY A 10 -0.17 -2.63 7.86
C GLY A 10 -0.28 -3.82 8.81
N PHE A 11 -0.58 -5.02 8.29
CA PHE A 11 -0.65 -6.23 9.09
C PHE A 11 0.71 -6.64 9.67
N ILE A 12 1.77 -6.63 8.85
CA ILE A 12 3.13 -6.98 9.28
C ILE A 12 3.62 -6.02 10.35
N LEU A 13 3.46 -4.70 10.14
CA LEU A 13 3.85 -3.69 11.12
C LEU A 13 3.03 -3.79 12.40
N GLY A 14 1.71 -3.97 12.30
CA GLY A 14 0.84 -4.16 13.46
C GLY A 14 1.23 -5.40 14.28
N TYR A 15 1.58 -6.50 13.61
CA TYR A 15 2.02 -7.73 14.27
C TYR A 15 3.41 -7.58 14.91
N ALA A 16 4.34 -6.90 14.23
CA ALA A 16 5.66 -6.58 14.76
C ALA A 16 5.56 -5.79 16.07
N LEU A 17 4.72 -4.74 16.06
CA LEU A 17 4.50 -3.86 17.21
C LEU A 17 3.83 -4.58 18.38
N LYS A 18 2.82 -5.42 18.12
CA LYS A 18 2.07 -6.14 19.17
C LYS A 18 2.92 -7.19 19.88
N ASN A 19 3.68 -7.98 19.13
CA ASN A 19 4.34 -9.16 19.67
C ASN A 19 5.83 -8.96 20.00
N ASN A 20 6.42 -7.78 19.70
CA ASN A 20 7.87 -7.53 19.78
C ASN A 20 8.71 -8.66 19.13
N SER A 21 8.09 -9.38 18.20
CA SER A 21 8.53 -10.70 17.74
C SER A 21 9.34 -10.61 16.46
N LEU A 22 9.19 -9.51 15.70
CA LEU A 22 9.88 -9.33 14.44
C LEU A 22 11.15 -8.52 14.68
N ASN A 23 12.28 -9.15 14.40
CA ASN A 23 13.57 -8.48 14.41
C ASN A 23 13.63 -7.44 13.28
N GLU A 24 14.41 -6.36 13.42
CA GLU A 24 14.46 -5.26 12.43
C GLU A 24 14.71 -5.76 11.00
N ASN A 25 15.59 -6.74 10.85
CA ASN A 25 15.90 -7.35 9.55
C ASN A 25 14.70 -8.07 8.91
N GLN A 26 13.84 -8.71 9.70
CA GLN A 26 12.64 -9.38 9.20
C GLN A 26 11.58 -8.36 8.77
N SER A 27 11.42 -7.30 9.56
CA SER A 27 10.55 -6.16 9.20
C SER A 27 11.03 -5.50 7.91
N LEU A 28 12.33 -5.29 7.73
CA LEU A 28 12.90 -4.76 6.49
C LEU A 28 12.67 -5.69 5.30
N LEU A 29 12.88 -7.00 5.45
CA LEU A 29 12.68 -7.95 4.36
C LEU A 29 11.19 -8.01 3.95
N LEU A 30 10.26 -8.01 4.89
CA LEU A 30 8.83 -8.13 4.63
C LEU A 30 8.19 -6.81 4.17
N ALA A 31 8.51 -5.69 4.82
CA ALA A 31 7.94 -4.38 4.47
C ALA A 31 8.61 -3.79 3.23
N THR A 32 9.93 -3.65 3.24
CA THR A 32 10.67 -3.02 2.13
C THR A 32 10.95 -3.99 0.99
N GLY A 33 11.30 -5.25 1.28
CA GLY A 33 11.56 -6.25 0.23
C GLY A 33 10.27 -6.75 -0.42
N PHE A 34 9.45 -7.48 0.35
CA PHE A 34 8.25 -8.12 -0.18
C PHE A 34 7.15 -7.10 -0.54
N CYS A 35 6.71 -6.24 0.39
CA CYS A 35 5.67 -5.27 0.07
C CYS A 35 6.17 -4.19 -0.92
N GLY A 36 7.45 -3.82 -0.86
CA GLY A 36 8.06 -2.92 -1.84
C GLY A 36 8.10 -3.51 -3.25
N GLY A 37 8.42 -4.80 -3.41
CA GLY A 37 8.38 -5.47 -4.71
C GLY A 37 6.96 -5.81 -5.20
N PHE A 38 6.01 -5.98 -4.28
CA PHE A 38 4.60 -6.27 -4.60
C PHE A 38 3.80 -5.03 -4.98
N THR A 39 4.20 -3.85 -4.51
CA THR A 39 3.60 -2.57 -4.88
C THR A 39 4.43 -1.87 -5.97
N THR A 40 3.78 -1.10 -6.82
CA THR A 40 4.44 -0.37 -7.91
C THR A 40 3.85 1.02 -8.04
N PHE A 41 4.65 2.02 -7.67
CA PHE A 41 4.28 3.42 -7.87
C PHE A 41 4.46 3.85 -9.34
N SER A 42 5.43 3.27 -10.05
CA SER A 42 5.69 3.61 -11.45
C SER A 42 4.52 3.25 -12.36
N THR A 43 3.87 2.09 -12.14
CA THR A 43 2.67 1.70 -12.89
C THR A 43 1.50 2.65 -12.61
N PHE A 44 1.27 2.99 -11.33
CA PHE A 44 0.27 3.98 -10.95
C PHE A 44 0.50 5.34 -11.61
N ALA A 45 1.74 5.82 -11.62
CA ALA A 45 2.11 7.09 -12.26
C ALA A 45 1.90 7.04 -13.79
N TYR A 46 2.24 5.91 -14.43
CA TYR A 46 2.04 5.72 -15.85
C TYR A 46 0.56 5.71 -16.25
N GLU A 47 -0.29 5.01 -15.50
CA GLU A 47 -1.75 4.99 -15.73
C GLU A 47 -2.36 6.39 -15.58
N ASN A 48 -1.95 7.13 -14.55
CA ASN A 48 -2.36 8.52 -14.38
C ASN A 48 -1.87 9.42 -15.52
N HIS A 49 -0.65 9.22 -16.00
CA HIS A 49 -0.15 9.93 -17.17
C HIS A 49 -0.96 9.60 -18.44
N LEU A 50 -1.40 8.35 -18.62
CA LEU A 50 -2.28 7.98 -19.73
C LEU A 50 -3.61 8.75 -19.65
N PHE A 51 -4.24 8.83 -18.47
CA PHE A 51 -5.48 9.59 -18.30
C PHE A 51 -5.31 11.08 -18.65
N LEU A 52 -4.21 11.69 -18.20
CA LEU A 52 -3.86 13.07 -18.54
C LEU A 52 -3.62 13.24 -20.04
N LYS A 53 -2.94 12.30 -20.69
CA LYS A 53 -2.68 12.32 -22.14
C LYS A 53 -3.97 12.18 -22.95
N SER A 54 -4.93 11.38 -22.48
CA SER A 54 -6.26 11.25 -23.10
C SER A 54 -7.20 12.43 -22.81
N GLY A 55 -6.81 13.37 -21.94
CA GLY A 55 -7.66 14.49 -21.51
C GLY A 55 -8.76 14.10 -20.52
N ASP A 56 -8.72 12.89 -19.97
CA ASP A 56 -9.68 12.37 -19.01
C ASP A 56 -9.25 12.73 -17.57
N PHE A 57 -9.47 13.99 -17.22
CA PHE A 57 -9.14 14.53 -15.90
C PHE A 57 -10.02 13.94 -14.78
N THR A 58 -11.24 13.51 -15.12
CA THR A 58 -12.16 12.92 -14.15
C THR A 58 -11.65 11.55 -13.70
N SER A 59 -11.30 10.67 -14.64
CA SER A 59 -10.73 9.35 -14.30
C SER A 59 -9.40 9.48 -13.58
N PHE A 60 -8.53 10.41 -13.97
CA PHE A 60 -7.29 10.74 -13.25
C PHE A 60 -7.56 11.08 -11.77
N ALA A 61 -8.47 12.02 -11.51
CA ALA A 61 -8.80 12.47 -10.17
C ALA A 61 -9.41 11.34 -9.33
N VAL A 62 -10.39 10.62 -9.88
CA VAL A 62 -11.05 9.50 -9.20
C VAL A 62 -10.06 8.40 -8.89
N TYR A 63 -9.24 7.98 -9.86
CA TYR A 63 -8.26 6.90 -9.68
C TYR A 63 -7.20 7.27 -8.66
N THR A 64 -6.69 8.50 -8.69
CA THR A 64 -5.70 9.00 -7.74
C THR A 64 -6.28 9.05 -6.32
N ILE A 65 -7.41 9.72 -6.14
CA ILE A 65 -8.04 9.90 -4.82
C ILE A 65 -8.48 8.56 -4.25
N ALA A 66 -9.13 7.72 -5.04
CA ALA A 66 -9.54 6.38 -4.60
C ALA A 66 -8.33 5.54 -4.18
N SER A 67 -7.25 5.57 -4.97
CA SER A 67 -6.03 4.80 -4.65
C SER A 67 -5.41 5.25 -3.32
N PHE A 68 -5.37 6.56 -3.03
CA PHE A 68 -4.90 7.05 -1.74
C PHE A 68 -5.82 6.66 -0.60
N ILE A 69 -7.12 6.94 -0.71
CA ILE A 69 -8.10 6.67 0.36
C ILE A 69 -8.13 5.17 0.69
N ILE A 70 -8.27 4.32 -0.32
CA ILE A 70 -8.35 2.87 -0.14
C ILE A 70 -7.00 2.34 0.35
N GLY A 71 -5.87 2.87 -0.14
CA GLY A 71 -4.53 2.52 0.33
C GLY A 71 -4.37 2.79 1.83
N PHE A 72 -4.71 3.99 2.29
CA PHE A 72 -4.65 4.33 3.72
C PHE A 72 -5.58 3.46 4.57
N LEU A 73 -6.84 3.30 4.14
CA LEU A 73 -7.80 2.43 4.82
C LEU A 73 -7.29 0.99 4.92
N ALA A 74 -6.65 0.47 3.87
CA ALA A 74 -6.07 -0.86 3.86
C ALA A 74 -4.95 -1.00 4.90
N VAL A 75 -4.06 -0.01 5.05
CA VAL A 75 -3.02 -0.03 6.10
C VAL A 75 -3.67 -0.06 7.49
N PHE A 76 -4.64 0.81 7.75
CA PHE A 76 -5.35 0.85 9.04
C PHE A 76 -6.07 -0.46 9.34
N LEU A 77 -6.72 -1.05 8.33
CA LEU A 77 -7.40 -2.32 8.45
C LEU A 77 -6.41 -3.46 8.74
N GLY A 78 -5.26 -3.47 8.07
CA GLY A 78 -4.18 -4.42 8.31
C GLY A 78 -3.65 -4.33 9.75
N MET A 79 -3.35 -3.11 10.22
CA MET A 79 -2.92 -2.89 11.61
C MET A 79 -3.99 -3.31 12.61
N TRP A 80 -5.26 -3.00 12.37
CA TRP A 80 -6.37 -3.40 13.24
C TRP A 80 -6.54 -4.92 13.30
N LEU A 81 -6.43 -5.60 12.15
CA LEU A 81 -6.49 -7.07 12.07
C LEU A 81 -5.34 -7.75 12.81
N ALA A 82 -4.14 -7.18 12.77
CA ALA A 82 -2.99 -7.67 13.54
C ALA A 82 -3.11 -7.35 15.05
N GLY A 83 -3.78 -6.24 15.38
CA GLY A 83 -4.05 -5.78 16.73
C GLY A 83 -5.10 -6.62 17.47
N ARG A 84 -6.05 -7.23 16.75
CA ARG A 84 -7.00 -8.21 17.29
C ARG A 84 -6.28 -9.46 17.79
#